data_AF-A0A2N1MPS2-F1
#
_entry.id   AF-A0A2N1MPS2-F1
#
_cell.length_a   1.000
_cell.length_b   1.000
_cell.length_c   1.000
_cell.angle_alpha   90.00
_cell.angle_beta   90.00
_cell.angle_gamma   90.00
#
_symmetry.space_group_name_H-M   'P 1'
#
loop_
_entity.id
_entity.type
_entity.pdbx_description
1 polymer ?
#
loop_
_entity_poly.entity_id
_entity_poly.type
_entity_poly.pdbx_seq_one_letter_code
_entity_poly.pdbx_strand_id
1 'polypeptide(L)'
;MGWSWVQVLDGAGFFQSIAAYAHGIIHNWPSSTRAEIAAIHAALTVTPPFSTVTIYTDSQSAIDGLRLCATSSYSNSRLYYKTTNFELWAIIEHLISSKSLSVTAIKVKGHSGNFYNDYADSLANSAHTSFSAILLSDLDLISPHDFILKYDDVLCKSNPRSLFKQYSQMLLMHRFTRLSRFNFTIILSSIPDFMIDWDLTWFLLNSEPQHDASFTRAHTSSHRTFKFKFFLEDLPTLEHLKRTRPDLYIDVLSCRSCLESKEDFMHLFMCKCRRVAMKQILLSYQQHFINKLQEAGDLIHKDPSLIINKFKSLPCWSFSSSNWASYSLVRGCLPKSFVEYFEELSVPRNSAMKVISAIHNHFIQKFRKRIWILRSYDKSKWEDAMNITQKLKLSRPSNLPKSSYLPFSSLPPPTLSDTARDSDIDYLKNSMKYGLPWFNHYLGFMGRLTVQLTNSFSRVVYRF
;
A
#
# COMPACT_ATOMS: atom_id res chain seq x y z
N MET A 1 19.31 -6.50 -13.69
CA MET A 1 18.94 -7.83 -14.21
C MET A 1 19.99 -8.27 -15.21
N GLY A 2 20.32 -9.55 -15.26
CA GLY A 2 21.16 -10.10 -16.32
C GLY A 2 20.38 -10.29 -17.62
N TRP A 3 21.06 -10.16 -18.75
CA TRP A 3 20.55 -10.44 -20.10
C TRP A 3 21.59 -11.26 -20.86
N SER A 4 21.17 -12.02 -21.88
CA SER A 4 22.07 -12.79 -22.73
C SER A 4 21.42 -13.11 -24.06
N TRP A 5 22.24 -13.42 -25.07
CA TRP A 5 21.80 -14.01 -26.33
C TRP A 5 22.86 -14.99 -26.85
N VAL A 6 22.43 -15.92 -27.70
CA VAL A 6 23.27 -16.94 -28.32
C VAL A 6 22.93 -17.00 -29.81
N GLN A 7 23.95 -16.90 -30.66
CA GLN A 7 23.83 -17.08 -32.11
C GLN A 7 24.18 -18.51 -32.48
N VAL A 8 23.31 -19.11 -33.29
CA VAL A 8 23.42 -20.49 -33.73
C VAL A 8 23.66 -20.51 -35.25
N LEU A 9 24.53 -21.40 -35.72
CA LEU A 9 24.78 -21.70 -37.14
C LEU A 9 23.83 -22.80 -37.60
N ASP A 10 23.14 -22.55 -38.71
CA ASP A 10 22.32 -23.58 -39.36
C ASP A 10 23.21 -24.72 -39.89
N GLY A 11 22.85 -25.96 -39.54
CA GLY A 11 23.45 -27.19 -40.10
C GLY A 11 24.65 -27.78 -39.36
N ALA A 12 25.10 -27.20 -38.24
CA ALA A 12 26.17 -27.78 -37.41
C ALA A 12 25.59 -28.71 -36.31
N GLY A 13 26.28 -29.80 -36.00
CA GLY A 13 25.91 -30.71 -34.90
C GLY A 13 25.84 -29.99 -33.55
N PHE A 14 25.06 -30.53 -32.61
CA PHE A 14 24.55 -29.89 -31.38
C PHE A 14 25.58 -29.14 -30.49
N PHE A 15 26.88 -29.46 -30.56
CA PHE A 15 27.94 -28.82 -29.77
C PHE A 15 28.86 -27.87 -30.57
N GLN A 16 28.78 -27.85 -31.90
CA GLN A 16 29.61 -27.00 -32.79
C GLN A 16 28.82 -25.87 -33.46
N SER A 17 27.56 -25.68 -33.05
CA SER A 17 26.61 -24.77 -33.66
C SER A 17 26.58 -23.37 -33.06
N ILE A 18 27.22 -23.12 -31.90
CA ILE A 18 27.25 -21.77 -31.31
C ILE A 18 28.35 -20.95 -31.99
N ALA A 19 27.96 -19.95 -32.78
CA ALA A 19 28.90 -19.03 -33.43
C ALA A 19 29.39 -17.92 -32.48
N ALA A 20 28.47 -17.37 -31.69
CA ALA A 20 28.75 -16.28 -30.79
C ALA A 20 27.71 -16.25 -29.67
N TYR A 21 28.08 -15.67 -28.54
CA TYR A 21 27.15 -15.36 -27.46
C TYR A 21 27.65 -14.12 -26.73
N ALA A 22 26.73 -13.41 -26.10
CA ALA A 22 27.07 -12.35 -25.18
C ALA A 22 26.11 -12.36 -24.00
N HIS A 23 26.58 -11.90 -22.85
CA HIS A 23 25.76 -11.71 -21.68
C HIS A 23 26.21 -10.46 -20.94
N GLY A 24 25.32 -9.92 -20.12
CA GLY A 24 25.56 -8.65 -19.49
C GLY A 24 24.53 -8.29 -18.44
N ILE A 25 24.66 -7.08 -17.90
CA ILE A 25 23.74 -6.53 -16.91
C ILE A 25 23.09 -5.28 -17.49
N ILE A 26 21.80 -5.12 -17.23
CA ILE A 26 21.10 -3.85 -17.42
C ILE A 26 20.72 -3.27 -16.04
N HIS A 27 21.10 -2.01 -15.82
CA HIS A 27 20.79 -1.26 -14.61
C HIS A 27 19.37 -0.66 -14.64
N ASN A 28 18.86 -0.42 -13.43
CA ASN A 28 17.56 0.19 -13.15
C ASN A 28 16.37 -0.59 -13.74
N TRP A 29 15.19 -0.39 -13.17
CA TRP A 29 13.92 -0.99 -13.58
C TRP A 29 13.98 -2.52 -13.75
N PRO A 30 14.46 -3.28 -12.75
CA PRO A 30 14.67 -4.71 -12.91
C PRO A 30 13.35 -5.42 -13.23
N SER A 31 13.29 -6.06 -14.40
CA SER A 31 12.18 -6.90 -14.84
C SER A 31 12.68 -7.89 -15.89
N SER A 32 12.09 -9.09 -15.95
CA SER A 32 12.41 -10.10 -16.98
C SER A 32 12.27 -9.51 -18.39
N THR A 33 11.16 -8.83 -18.64
CA THR A 33 10.90 -8.18 -19.93
C THR A 33 11.97 -7.16 -20.31
N ARG A 34 12.51 -6.38 -19.37
CA ARG A 34 13.59 -5.43 -19.69
C ARG A 34 14.90 -6.14 -20.05
N ALA A 35 15.21 -7.26 -19.39
CA ALA A 35 16.38 -8.08 -19.73
C ALA A 35 16.26 -8.69 -21.12
N GLU A 36 15.09 -9.22 -21.47
CA GLU A 36 14.81 -9.78 -22.79
C GLU A 36 14.95 -8.72 -23.91
N ILE A 37 14.44 -7.51 -23.67
CA ILE A 37 14.60 -6.39 -24.61
C ILE A 37 16.08 -6.00 -24.77
N ALA A 38 16.83 -5.98 -23.66
CA ALA A 38 18.26 -5.67 -23.68
C ALA A 38 19.05 -6.72 -24.48
N ALA A 39 18.70 -8.00 -24.34
CA ALA A 39 19.29 -9.09 -25.13
C ALA A 39 19.04 -8.89 -26.64
N ILE A 40 17.81 -8.57 -27.04
CA ILE A 40 17.44 -8.28 -28.43
C ILE A 40 18.24 -7.09 -28.96
N HIS A 41 18.28 -5.99 -28.20
CA HIS A 41 19.05 -4.81 -28.56
C HIS A 41 20.54 -5.16 -28.78
N ALA A 42 21.16 -5.89 -27.85
CA ALA A 42 22.56 -6.29 -27.95
C ALA A 42 22.83 -7.17 -29.18
N ALA A 43 21.96 -8.15 -29.45
CA ALA A 43 22.08 -9.04 -30.60
C ALA A 43 21.99 -8.28 -31.93
N LEU A 44 21.00 -7.39 -32.07
CA LEU A 44 20.82 -6.60 -33.28
C LEU A 44 21.94 -5.55 -33.45
N THR A 45 22.51 -5.05 -32.35
CA THR A 45 23.65 -4.11 -32.37
C THR A 45 24.88 -4.70 -33.04
N VAL A 46 25.17 -5.99 -32.84
CA VAL A 46 26.30 -6.68 -33.50
C VAL A 46 25.94 -7.26 -34.86
N THR A 47 24.65 -7.30 -35.21
CA THR A 47 24.19 -7.84 -36.50
C THR A 47 24.62 -6.92 -37.66
N PRO A 48 25.21 -7.45 -38.75
CA PRO A 48 25.57 -6.66 -39.93
C PRO A 48 24.35 -6.07 -40.66
N PRO A 49 24.49 -4.94 -41.38
CA PRO A 49 23.43 -4.38 -42.21
C PRO A 49 22.90 -5.38 -43.26
N PHE A 50 21.64 -5.22 -43.65
CA PHE A 50 20.94 -6.03 -44.66
C PHE A 50 20.78 -7.53 -44.30
N SER A 51 20.98 -7.89 -43.03
CA SER A 51 20.85 -9.28 -42.56
C SER A 51 19.38 -9.67 -42.33
N THR A 52 19.09 -10.96 -42.48
CA THR A 52 17.85 -11.58 -42.01
C THR A 52 18.11 -12.26 -40.68
N VAL A 53 17.31 -11.92 -39.65
CA VAL A 53 17.47 -12.40 -38.28
C VAL A 53 16.19 -13.10 -37.83
N THR A 54 16.32 -14.33 -37.34
CA THR A 54 15.24 -15.06 -36.70
C THR A 54 15.55 -15.18 -35.21
N ILE A 55 14.72 -14.54 -34.38
CA ILE A 55 14.87 -14.52 -32.93
C ILE A 55 13.96 -15.59 -32.33
N TYR A 56 14.56 -16.57 -31.68
CA TYR A 56 13.85 -17.58 -30.90
C TYR A 56 13.79 -17.12 -29.44
N THR A 57 12.59 -16.96 -28.88
CA THR A 57 12.42 -16.52 -27.49
C THR A 57 11.19 -17.15 -26.85
N ASP A 58 11.28 -17.43 -25.56
CA ASP A 58 10.17 -17.85 -24.72
C ASP A 58 9.35 -16.68 -24.17
N SER A 59 9.72 -15.43 -24.48
CA SER A 59 8.99 -14.24 -24.03
C SER A 59 7.92 -13.79 -25.03
N GLN A 60 6.67 -13.79 -24.58
CA GLN A 60 5.57 -13.25 -25.39
C GLN A 60 5.68 -11.73 -25.53
N SER A 61 6.07 -11.04 -24.45
CA SER A 61 6.25 -9.60 -24.43
C SER A 61 7.30 -9.11 -25.43
N ALA A 62 8.38 -9.88 -25.59
CA ALA A 62 9.42 -9.59 -26.58
C ALA A 62 8.91 -9.73 -28.02
N ILE A 63 8.16 -10.79 -28.31
CA ILE A 63 7.55 -11.02 -29.63
C ILE A 63 6.56 -9.91 -29.97
N ASP A 64 5.70 -9.54 -29.03
CA ASP A 64 4.70 -8.49 -29.23
C ASP A 64 5.38 -7.12 -29.43
N GLY A 65 6.47 -6.86 -28.73
CA GLY A 65 7.27 -5.64 -28.92
C GLY A 65 7.95 -5.58 -30.29
N LEU A 66 8.53 -6.68 -30.78
CA LEU A 66 9.11 -6.76 -32.13
C LEU A 66 8.06 -6.59 -33.24
N ARG A 67 6.85 -7.14 -33.05
CA ARG A 67 5.72 -6.92 -33.97
C ARG A 67 5.35 -5.45 -34.08
N LEU A 68 5.36 -4.72 -32.96
CA LEU A 68 5.11 -3.28 -32.96
C LEU A 68 6.22 -2.51 -33.69
N CYS A 69 7.50 -2.93 -33.54
CA CYS A 69 8.62 -2.35 -34.30
C CYS A 69 8.43 -2.51 -35.82
N ALA A 70 7.95 -3.68 -36.27
CA ALA A 70 7.69 -3.95 -37.69
C ALA A 70 6.62 -3.02 -38.30
N THR A 71 5.76 -2.41 -37.46
CA THR A 71 4.73 -1.45 -37.88
C THR A 71 5.14 0.01 -37.64
N SER A 72 6.40 0.26 -37.29
CA SER A 72 6.93 1.59 -36.93
C SER A 72 6.13 2.29 -35.81
N SER A 73 5.58 1.51 -34.87
CA SER A 73 4.73 2.04 -33.81
C SER A 73 5.53 2.91 -32.83
N TYR A 74 6.81 2.64 -32.59
CA TYR A 74 7.61 3.36 -31.61
C TYR A 74 8.15 4.70 -32.12
N SER A 75 8.00 4.99 -33.41
CA SER A 75 8.17 6.34 -33.97
C SER A 75 7.04 7.29 -33.53
N ASN A 76 5.91 6.76 -33.04
CA ASN A 76 4.81 7.57 -32.55
C ASN A 76 5.02 7.94 -31.07
N SER A 77 5.45 9.18 -30.84
CA SER A 77 5.65 9.75 -29.50
C SER A 77 4.41 9.71 -28.59
N ARG A 78 3.18 9.52 -29.11
CA ARG A 78 1.99 9.35 -28.26
C ARG A 78 1.98 8.03 -27.50
N LEU A 79 2.63 7.00 -28.03
CA LEU A 79 2.76 5.69 -27.38
C LEU A 79 3.79 5.70 -26.24
N TYR A 80 4.68 6.71 -26.20
CA TYR A 80 5.57 6.99 -25.08
C TYR A 80 4.85 6.99 -23.73
N TYR A 81 3.68 7.62 -23.70
CA TYR A 81 2.86 7.75 -22.49
C TYR A 81 2.02 6.52 -22.14
N LYS A 82 2.20 5.41 -22.86
CA LYS A 82 1.37 4.21 -22.72
C LYS A 82 2.18 2.93 -22.56
N THR A 83 3.35 2.85 -23.18
CA THR A 83 4.15 1.62 -23.25
C THR A 83 5.33 1.65 -22.28
N THR A 84 5.52 0.56 -21.53
CA THR A 84 6.70 0.34 -20.69
C THR A 84 7.92 0.00 -21.54
N ASN A 85 9.11 0.45 -21.16
CA ASN A 85 10.36 0.28 -21.91
C ASN A 85 10.32 0.87 -23.34
N PHE A 86 9.42 1.83 -23.60
CA PHE A 86 9.24 2.45 -24.91
C PHE A 86 10.55 2.93 -25.54
N GLU A 87 11.42 3.58 -24.76
CA GLU A 87 12.73 4.06 -25.23
C GLU A 87 13.60 2.94 -25.81
N LEU A 88 13.68 1.79 -25.12
CA LEU A 88 14.48 0.65 -25.61
C LEU A 88 13.90 0.09 -26.91
N TRP A 89 12.57 0.02 -27.01
CA TRP A 89 11.91 -0.41 -28.23
C TRP A 89 12.07 0.58 -29.38
N ALA A 90 12.03 1.89 -29.11
CA ALA A 90 12.27 2.92 -30.11
C ALA A 90 13.69 2.85 -30.67
N ILE A 91 14.68 2.56 -29.82
CA ILE A 91 16.07 2.36 -30.25
C ILE A 91 16.18 1.09 -31.11
N ILE A 92 15.55 -0.01 -30.71
CA ILE A 92 15.51 -1.24 -31.51
C ILE A 92 14.85 -0.98 -32.88
N GLU A 93 13.72 -0.27 -32.92
CA GLU A 93 13.02 0.10 -34.16
C GLU A 93 13.92 0.94 -35.08
N HIS A 94 14.59 1.96 -34.53
CA HIS A 94 15.54 2.78 -35.27
C HIS A 94 16.74 1.96 -35.78
N LEU A 95 17.23 1.00 -34.98
CA LEU A 95 18.35 0.14 -35.34
C LEU A 95 17.97 -0.84 -36.46
N ILE A 96 16.78 -1.44 -36.41
CA ILE A 96 16.24 -2.29 -37.47
C ILE A 96 16.13 -1.50 -38.77
N SER A 97 15.59 -0.27 -38.71
CA SER A 97 15.43 0.60 -39.87
C SER A 97 16.78 1.05 -40.45
N SER A 98 17.69 1.57 -39.63
CA SER A 98 18.98 2.12 -40.08
C SER A 98 19.89 1.06 -40.68
N LYS A 99 19.84 -0.18 -40.19
CA LYS A 99 20.58 -1.32 -40.74
C LYS A 99 19.83 -2.10 -41.81
N SER A 100 18.60 -1.73 -42.14
CA SER A 100 17.73 -2.47 -43.09
C SER A 100 17.62 -3.97 -42.77
N LEU A 101 17.39 -4.30 -41.49
CA LEU A 101 17.29 -5.69 -41.04
C LEU A 101 15.90 -6.28 -41.30
N SER A 102 15.84 -7.55 -41.70
CA SER A 102 14.60 -8.33 -41.74
C SER A 102 14.53 -9.20 -40.48
N VAL A 103 13.72 -8.79 -39.48
CA VAL A 103 13.64 -9.47 -38.19
C VAL A 103 12.33 -10.23 -38.05
N THR A 104 12.42 -11.52 -37.75
CA THR A 104 11.28 -12.38 -37.41
C THR A 104 11.45 -12.96 -36.02
N ALA A 105 10.34 -13.18 -35.29
CA ALA A 105 10.37 -13.71 -33.93
C ALA A 105 9.52 -14.97 -33.83
N ILE A 106 10.09 -16.03 -33.25
CA ILE A 106 9.46 -17.34 -33.09
C ILE A 106 9.36 -17.67 -31.60
N LYS A 107 8.14 -18.03 -31.18
CA LYS A 107 7.88 -18.44 -29.80
C LYS A 107 8.48 -19.82 -29.53
N VAL A 108 9.36 -19.88 -28.55
CA VAL A 108 9.80 -21.15 -27.92
C VAL A 108 8.93 -21.40 -26.69
N LYS A 109 8.70 -22.67 -26.37
CA LYS A 109 8.00 -23.03 -25.14
C LYS A 109 8.99 -22.96 -23.98
N GLY A 110 8.71 -22.09 -22.99
CA GLY A 110 9.54 -22.01 -21.79
C GLY A 110 9.65 -23.37 -21.08
N HIS A 111 10.83 -23.68 -20.56
CA HIS A 111 11.13 -24.94 -19.86
C HIS A 111 10.86 -26.22 -20.69
N SER A 112 10.95 -26.15 -22.02
CA SER A 112 10.74 -27.31 -22.89
C SER A 112 12.01 -28.14 -23.13
N GLY A 113 13.11 -27.87 -22.42
CA GLY A 113 14.41 -28.50 -22.67
C GLY A 113 15.07 -28.04 -23.97
N ASN A 114 14.80 -26.81 -24.44
CA ASN A 114 15.53 -26.26 -25.57
C ASN A 114 16.91 -25.82 -25.09
N PHE A 115 17.93 -26.59 -25.47
CA PHE A 115 19.31 -26.38 -25.03
C PHE A 115 19.80 -24.95 -25.20
N TYR A 116 19.57 -24.29 -26.34
CA TYR A 116 20.07 -22.93 -26.57
C TYR A 116 19.35 -21.89 -25.73
N ASN A 117 18.04 -22.06 -25.51
CA ASN A 117 17.27 -21.19 -24.63
C ASN A 117 17.71 -21.36 -23.17
N ASP A 118 17.83 -22.62 -22.71
CA ASP A 118 18.28 -22.94 -21.35
C ASP A 118 19.73 -22.44 -21.12
N TYR A 119 20.58 -22.52 -22.17
CA TYR A 119 21.93 -21.99 -22.14
C TYR A 119 21.93 -20.44 -22.03
N ALA A 120 21.10 -19.75 -22.82
CA ALA A 120 20.94 -18.31 -22.71
C ALA A 120 20.46 -17.91 -21.30
N ASP A 121 19.44 -18.59 -20.75
CA ASP A 121 18.95 -18.33 -19.38
C ASP A 121 20.06 -18.51 -18.33
N SER A 122 20.91 -19.54 -18.48
CA SER A 122 22.05 -19.77 -17.59
C SER A 122 23.09 -18.63 -17.66
N LEU A 123 23.35 -18.10 -18.87
CA LEU A 123 24.24 -16.96 -19.09
C LEU A 123 23.67 -15.67 -18.48
N ALA A 124 22.37 -15.43 -18.62
CA ALA A 124 21.71 -14.28 -18.02
C ALA A 124 21.78 -14.34 -16.48
N ASN A 125 21.56 -15.50 -15.89
CA ASN A 125 21.62 -15.69 -14.44
C ASN A 125 23.04 -15.52 -13.88
N SER A 126 24.07 -15.97 -14.61
CA SER A 126 25.48 -15.84 -14.20
C SER A 126 26.09 -14.47 -14.45
N ALA A 127 25.42 -13.58 -15.20
CA ALA A 127 25.93 -12.26 -15.53
C ALA A 127 26.25 -11.40 -14.28
N HIS A 128 25.55 -11.62 -13.16
CA HIS A 128 25.79 -10.87 -11.92
C HIS A 128 27.11 -11.19 -11.21
N THR A 129 27.69 -12.34 -11.50
CA THR A 129 28.94 -12.82 -10.88
C THR A 129 30.11 -12.85 -11.87
N SER A 130 29.86 -12.53 -13.13
CA SER A 130 30.86 -12.62 -14.19
C SER A 130 31.58 -11.28 -14.41
N PHE A 131 32.91 -11.31 -14.39
CA PHE A 131 33.76 -10.16 -14.72
C PHE A 131 33.69 -9.76 -16.21
N SER A 132 33.23 -10.64 -17.09
CA SER A 132 33.07 -10.38 -18.53
C SER A 132 31.68 -9.85 -18.91
N ALA A 133 30.80 -9.60 -17.94
CA ALA A 133 29.45 -9.14 -18.21
C ALA A 133 29.46 -7.73 -18.81
N ILE A 134 28.85 -7.58 -19.99
CA ILE A 134 28.72 -6.29 -20.67
C ILE A 134 27.71 -5.43 -19.91
N LEU A 135 28.10 -4.20 -19.57
CA LEU A 135 27.16 -3.26 -18.98
C LEU A 135 26.43 -2.47 -20.08
N LEU A 136 25.11 -2.63 -20.17
CA LEU A 136 24.25 -1.77 -20.98
C LEU A 136 23.77 -0.60 -20.12
N SER A 137 24.40 0.56 -20.27
CA SER A 137 23.98 1.78 -19.56
C SER A 137 22.85 2.50 -20.31
N ASP A 138 21.97 3.19 -19.57
CA ASP A 138 20.91 4.00 -20.17
C ASP A 138 21.45 5.22 -20.95
N LEU A 139 22.73 5.59 -20.78
CA LEU A 139 23.39 6.73 -21.44
C LEU A 139 24.04 6.35 -22.78
N ASP A 140 24.38 5.08 -22.99
CA ASP A 140 24.98 4.59 -24.26
C ASP A 140 23.95 4.45 -25.39
N LEU A 141 22.69 4.68 -25.06
CA LEU A 141 21.52 4.50 -25.89
C LEU A 141 21.10 5.85 -26.47
N ILE A 142 21.49 6.13 -27.72
CA ILE A 142 21.04 7.33 -28.44
C ILE A 142 19.54 7.19 -28.68
N SER A 143 18.73 7.94 -27.92
CA SER A 143 17.28 7.94 -28.13
C SER A 143 16.96 8.61 -29.46
N PRO A 144 16.05 8.04 -30.27
CA PRO A 144 15.56 8.68 -31.49
C PRO A 144 14.58 9.84 -31.21
N HIS A 145 14.31 10.18 -29.93
CA HIS A 145 13.37 11.24 -29.54
C HIS A 145 14.08 12.46 -28.95
N ASP A 146 13.56 13.65 -29.26
CA ASP A 146 14.14 14.95 -28.83
C ASP A 146 14.11 15.18 -27.32
N PHE A 147 13.22 14.49 -26.59
CA PHE A 147 13.02 14.68 -25.16
C PHE A 147 12.94 13.34 -24.43
N ILE A 148 13.67 13.25 -23.32
CA ILE A 148 13.76 12.06 -22.49
C ILE A 148 13.41 12.44 -21.05
N LEU A 149 12.46 11.73 -20.43
CA LEU A 149 12.11 11.96 -19.02
C LEU A 149 13.12 11.26 -18.10
N LYS A 150 13.80 12.04 -17.25
CA LYS A 150 14.67 11.53 -16.18
C LYS A 150 14.15 11.99 -14.82
N TYR A 151 14.33 11.16 -13.80
CA TYR A 151 14.12 11.49 -12.41
C TYR A 151 15.41 11.18 -11.65
N ASP A 152 16.06 12.22 -11.12
CA ASP A 152 17.33 12.11 -10.38
C ASP A 152 18.38 11.27 -11.13
N ASP A 153 18.64 11.67 -12.38
CA ASP A 153 19.50 11.02 -13.37
C ASP A 153 19.13 9.59 -13.79
N VAL A 154 18.03 9.03 -13.28
CA VAL A 154 17.50 7.74 -13.72
C VAL A 154 16.45 7.95 -14.80
N LEU A 155 16.61 7.28 -15.94
CA LEU A 155 15.65 7.33 -17.04
C LEU A 155 14.30 6.72 -16.63
N CYS A 156 13.20 7.47 -16.79
CA CYS A 156 11.86 6.99 -16.53
C CYS A 156 11.39 6.05 -17.66
N LYS A 157 11.52 4.73 -17.44
CA LYS A 157 11.15 3.70 -18.42
C LYS A 157 9.70 3.19 -18.26
N SER A 158 9.07 3.52 -17.13
CA SER A 158 7.65 3.27 -16.92
C SER A 158 6.80 4.33 -17.63
N ASN A 159 5.56 3.98 -17.93
CA ASN A 159 4.58 4.93 -18.44
C ASN A 159 4.57 6.21 -17.57
N PRO A 160 4.89 7.41 -18.13
CA PRO A 160 4.94 8.65 -17.37
C PRO A 160 3.66 8.96 -16.61
N ARG A 161 2.47 8.66 -17.15
CA ARG A 161 1.19 8.85 -16.43
C ARG A 161 1.12 7.95 -15.20
N SER A 162 1.58 6.70 -15.31
CA SER A 162 1.67 5.79 -14.17
C SER A 162 2.68 6.33 -13.14
N LEU A 163 3.86 6.78 -13.60
CA LEU A 163 4.89 7.35 -12.75
C LEU A 163 4.39 8.60 -11.99
N PHE A 164 3.77 9.56 -12.66
CA PHE A 164 3.20 10.76 -12.03
C PHE A 164 2.08 10.43 -11.04
N LYS A 165 1.24 9.43 -11.36
CA LYS A 165 0.21 8.94 -10.44
C LYS A 165 0.85 8.36 -9.17
N GLN A 166 1.89 7.54 -9.32
CA GLN A 166 2.63 6.95 -8.19
C GLN A 166 3.31 8.04 -7.35
N TYR A 167 4.00 8.98 -8.00
CA TYR A 167 4.63 10.13 -7.35
C TYR A 167 3.62 10.97 -6.56
N SER A 168 2.46 11.28 -7.16
CA SER A 168 1.40 12.03 -6.49
C SER A 168 0.85 11.27 -5.26
N GLN A 169 0.65 9.96 -5.38
CA GLN A 169 0.22 9.12 -4.26
C GLN A 169 1.27 9.08 -3.14
N MET A 170 2.56 9.01 -3.49
CA MET A 170 3.68 9.09 -2.53
C MET A 170 3.70 10.44 -1.80
N LEU A 171 3.59 11.57 -2.51
CA LEU A 171 3.56 12.89 -1.89
C LEU A 171 2.38 13.07 -0.93
N LEU A 172 1.19 12.64 -1.35
CA LEU A 172 -0.01 12.70 -0.52
C LEU A 172 0.13 11.83 0.72
N MET A 173 0.74 10.64 0.58
CA MET A 173 1.08 9.82 1.74
C MET A 173 1.98 10.58 2.70
N HIS A 174 3.12 11.07 2.20
CA HIS A 174 4.11 11.73 3.03
C HIS A 174 3.48 12.90 3.82
N ARG A 175 2.53 13.61 3.23
CA ARG A 175 1.75 14.64 3.94
C ARG A 175 0.79 14.05 4.98
N PHE A 176 0.10 12.96 4.67
CA PHE A 176 -0.88 12.35 5.57
C PHE A 176 -0.25 11.71 6.81
N THR A 177 0.85 10.99 6.65
CA THR A 177 1.57 10.37 7.78
C THR A 177 2.10 11.38 8.78
N ARG A 178 2.41 12.58 8.28
CA ARG A 178 2.93 13.69 9.08
C ARG A 178 1.85 14.44 9.84
N LEU A 179 0.57 14.15 9.59
CA LEU A 179 -0.49 14.65 10.46
C LEU A 179 -0.23 14.14 11.88
N SER A 180 -0.35 15.03 12.86
CA SER A 180 -0.07 14.72 14.28
C SER A 180 -0.84 13.49 14.79
N ARG A 181 -2.05 13.26 14.27
CA ARG A 181 -2.87 12.08 14.57
C ARG A 181 -2.29 10.75 14.10
N PHE A 182 -1.26 10.74 13.23
CA PHE A 182 -0.56 9.52 12.82
C PHE A 182 0.79 9.33 13.50
N ASN A 183 1.22 10.26 14.37
CA ASN A 183 2.49 10.14 15.11
C ASN A 183 2.61 8.84 15.92
N PHE A 184 1.48 8.23 16.32
CA PHE A 184 1.47 6.96 17.03
C PHE A 184 2.14 5.81 16.26
N THR A 185 2.13 5.84 14.92
CA THR A 185 2.72 4.78 14.10
C THR A 185 4.24 4.68 14.31
N ILE A 186 4.89 5.81 14.60
CA ILE A 186 6.34 5.84 14.90
C ILE A 186 6.60 5.14 16.23
N ILE A 187 5.79 5.44 17.26
CA ILE A 187 5.95 4.81 18.57
C ILE A 187 5.70 3.30 18.47
N LEU A 188 4.67 2.88 17.74
CA LEU A 188 4.40 1.46 17.55
C LEU A 188 5.53 0.72 16.83
N SER A 189 6.22 1.37 15.89
CA SER A 189 7.37 0.76 15.21
C SER A 189 8.53 0.42 16.15
N SER A 190 8.58 1.04 17.34
CA SER A 190 9.53 0.70 18.41
C SER A 190 9.08 -0.42 19.34
N ILE A 191 7.81 -0.86 19.26
CA ILE A 191 7.27 -1.95 20.06
C ILE A 191 7.53 -3.28 19.33
N PRO A 192 8.35 -4.18 19.90
CA PRO A 192 8.58 -5.50 19.32
C PRO A 192 7.25 -6.23 19.09
N ASP A 193 7.13 -6.91 17.94
CA ASP A 193 5.97 -7.73 17.56
C ASP A 193 4.62 -6.99 17.44
N PHE A 194 4.62 -5.65 17.41
CA PHE A 194 3.42 -4.82 17.24
C PHE A 194 3.51 -3.90 16.00
N MET A 195 3.86 -4.49 14.86
CA MET A 195 3.85 -3.79 13.57
C MET A 195 2.44 -3.75 12.98
N ILE A 196 1.96 -2.59 12.54
CA ILE A 196 0.63 -2.47 11.93
C ILE A 196 0.59 -3.17 10.57
N ASP A 197 -0.43 -4.01 10.36
CA ASP A 197 -0.78 -4.57 9.06
C ASP A 197 -1.77 -3.67 8.34
N TRP A 198 -1.25 -2.92 7.38
CA TRP A 198 -2.04 -1.94 6.63
C TRP A 198 -3.00 -2.60 5.64
N ASP A 199 -2.71 -3.78 5.11
CA ASP A 199 -3.68 -4.46 4.24
C ASP A 199 -4.85 -5.01 5.05
N LEU A 200 -4.59 -5.58 6.22
CA LEU A 200 -5.63 -5.95 7.18
C LEU A 200 -6.45 -4.74 7.61
N THR A 201 -5.79 -3.63 7.97
CA THR A 201 -6.46 -2.38 8.35
C THR A 201 -7.36 -1.88 7.21
N TRP A 202 -6.89 -1.92 5.94
CA TRP A 202 -7.68 -1.49 4.78
C TRP A 202 -8.89 -2.39 4.59
N PHE A 203 -8.64 -3.69 4.61
CA PHE A 203 -9.66 -4.70 4.43
C PHE A 203 -10.73 -4.57 5.51
N LEU A 204 -10.34 -4.37 6.76
CA LEU A 204 -11.25 -4.12 7.88
C LEU A 204 -12.11 -2.89 7.63
N LEU A 205 -11.54 -1.74 7.27
CA LEU A 205 -12.29 -0.50 7.06
C LEU A 205 -13.37 -0.63 5.98
N ASN A 206 -13.10 -1.44 4.96
CA ASN A 206 -14.01 -1.67 3.85
C ASN A 206 -14.92 -2.89 4.03
N SER A 207 -14.59 -3.81 4.93
CA SER A 207 -15.40 -4.99 5.21
C SER A 207 -16.78 -4.59 5.70
N GLU A 208 -17.81 -5.24 5.19
CA GLU A 208 -19.17 -5.09 5.68
C GLU A 208 -19.46 -6.22 6.68
N PRO A 209 -20.22 -5.97 7.75
CA PRO A 209 -20.68 -7.03 8.63
C PRO A 209 -21.52 -8.04 7.83
N GLN A 210 -21.20 -9.33 7.90
CA GLN A 210 -22.04 -10.39 7.32
C GLN A 210 -23.22 -10.64 8.27
N HIS A 211 -24.38 -10.02 8.03
CA HIS A 211 -25.59 -10.22 8.85
C HIS A 211 -26.86 -10.30 7.99
N ASP A 212 -27.87 -10.95 8.56
CA ASP A 212 -29.16 -11.35 7.97
C ASP A 212 -29.90 -10.27 7.17
N ALA A 213 -30.91 -10.73 6.41
CA ALA A 213 -31.77 -9.99 5.48
C ALA A 213 -32.41 -8.68 5.98
N SER A 214 -32.27 -8.33 7.27
CA SER A 214 -32.77 -7.09 7.89
C SER A 214 -31.79 -5.90 7.79
N PHE A 215 -30.56 -6.09 7.31
CA PHE A 215 -29.55 -5.02 7.24
C PHE A 215 -29.74 -4.13 6.00
N THR A 216 -30.32 -2.94 6.19
CA THR A 216 -30.48 -1.97 5.08
C THR A 216 -29.13 -1.37 4.65
N ARG A 217 -29.03 -0.92 3.39
CA ARG A 217 -27.88 -0.14 2.87
C ARG A 217 -27.50 1.08 3.72
N ALA A 218 -28.48 1.72 4.37
CA ALA A 218 -28.25 2.86 5.26
C ALA A 218 -27.47 2.47 6.52
N HIS A 219 -27.77 1.31 7.10
CA HIS A 219 -27.07 0.77 8.27
C HIS A 219 -25.61 0.44 7.93
N THR A 220 -25.37 -0.19 6.78
CA THR A 220 -24.02 -0.48 6.27
C THR A 220 -23.19 0.79 6.08
N SER A 221 -23.76 1.80 5.42
CA SER A 221 -23.12 3.11 5.25
C SER A 221 -22.81 3.81 6.58
N SER A 222 -23.75 3.76 7.53
CA SER A 222 -23.55 4.30 8.89
C SER A 222 -22.44 3.59 9.64
N HIS A 223 -22.38 2.26 9.57
CA HIS A 223 -21.34 1.47 10.20
C HIS A 223 -19.95 1.78 9.61
N ARG A 224 -19.86 1.83 8.27
CA ARG A 224 -18.63 2.23 7.57
C ARG A 224 -18.18 3.62 7.97
N THR A 225 -19.08 4.61 7.95
CA THR A 225 -18.79 5.98 8.39
C THR A 225 -18.24 6.02 9.81
N PHE A 226 -18.84 5.23 10.71
CA PHE A 226 -18.39 5.14 12.10
C PHE A 226 -16.98 4.56 12.22
N LYS A 227 -16.63 3.53 11.44
CA LYS A 227 -15.26 2.98 11.38
C LYS A 227 -14.23 4.00 10.88
N PHE A 228 -14.55 4.74 9.82
CA PHE A 228 -13.65 5.79 9.34
C PHE A 228 -13.48 6.93 10.35
N LYS A 229 -14.54 7.33 11.05
CA LYS A 229 -14.43 8.31 12.15
C LYS A 229 -13.57 7.80 13.29
N PHE A 230 -13.65 6.50 13.60
CA PHE A 230 -12.75 5.86 14.54
C PHE A 230 -11.30 5.91 14.08
N PHE A 231 -11.06 5.45 12.85
CA PHE A 231 -9.74 5.45 12.24
C PHE A 231 -9.14 6.84 12.15
N LEU A 232 -9.92 7.89 11.91
CA LEU A 232 -9.41 9.27 11.78
C LEU A 232 -9.47 10.09 13.07
N GLU A 233 -10.02 9.58 14.17
CA GLU A 233 -10.32 10.34 15.39
C GLU A 233 -11.30 11.50 15.19
N ASP A 234 -12.23 11.34 14.24
CA ASP A 234 -13.27 12.31 13.90
C ASP A 234 -14.61 11.98 14.57
N LEU A 235 -14.59 11.16 15.62
CA LEU A 235 -15.75 11.03 16.50
C LEU A 235 -15.97 12.36 17.24
N PRO A 236 -17.23 12.83 17.40
CA PRO A 236 -17.54 14.10 18.05
C PRO A 236 -17.38 14.00 19.59
N THR A 237 -16.16 13.76 20.05
CA THR A 237 -15.74 13.94 21.45
C THR A 237 -15.79 15.42 21.82
N LEU A 238 -15.86 15.76 23.11
CA LEU A 238 -15.91 17.17 23.52
C LEU A 238 -14.65 17.92 23.06
N GLU A 239 -13.48 17.28 23.13
CA GLU A 239 -12.23 17.86 22.62
C GLU A 239 -12.25 18.07 21.09
N HIS A 240 -12.87 17.17 20.32
CA HIS A 240 -13.05 17.35 18.88
C HIS A 240 -14.05 18.49 18.58
N LEU A 241 -15.12 18.58 19.36
CA LEU A 241 -16.15 19.61 19.19
C LEU A 241 -15.63 21.01 19.53
N LYS A 242 -14.77 21.16 20.54
CA LYS A 242 -14.08 22.43 20.83
C LYS A 242 -13.25 22.94 19.66
N ARG A 243 -12.61 22.05 18.90
CA ARG A 243 -11.81 22.42 17.72
C ARG A 243 -12.69 22.92 16.58
N THR A 244 -13.85 22.30 16.39
CA THR A 244 -14.73 22.56 15.25
C THR A 244 -15.76 23.66 15.52
N ARG A 245 -16.20 23.81 16.77
CA ARG A 245 -17.18 24.80 17.27
C ARG A 245 -16.76 25.33 18.65
N PRO A 246 -15.64 26.05 18.75
CA PRO A 246 -15.19 26.61 20.03
C PRO A 246 -16.25 27.53 20.63
N ASP A 247 -16.99 28.26 19.81
CA ASP A 247 -18.12 29.12 20.21
C ASP A 247 -19.21 28.40 21.03
N LEU A 248 -19.37 27.08 20.84
CA LEU A 248 -20.40 26.30 21.52
C LEU A 248 -19.85 25.45 22.67
N TYR A 249 -18.57 25.08 22.63
CA TYR A 249 -18.03 24.01 23.49
C TYR A 249 -16.79 24.40 24.30
N ILE A 250 -16.26 25.63 24.17
CA ILE A 250 -14.99 26.03 24.81
C ILE A 250 -15.03 25.87 26.34
N ASP A 251 -16.15 26.22 26.97
CA ASP A 251 -16.30 26.21 28.43
C ASP A 251 -16.44 24.80 29.04
N VAL A 252 -16.49 23.77 28.20
CA VAL A 252 -16.71 22.39 28.64
C VAL A 252 -15.41 21.74 29.09
N LEU A 253 -15.08 21.82 30.36
CA LEU A 253 -13.80 21.31 30.86
C LEU A 253 -13.74 19.77 31.02
N SER A 254 -14.87 19.10 31.23
CA SER A 254 -14.91 17.68 31.59
C SER A 254 -15.95 16.85 30.83
N CYS A 255 -15.78 15.54 30.82
CA CYS A 255 -16.69 14.55 30.28
C CYS A 255 -18.08 14.64 30.93
N ARG A 256 -19.13 14.60 30.12
CA ARG A 256 -20.52 14.72 30.62
C ARG A 256 -21.05 13.46 31.30
N SER A 257 -20.32 12.34 31.21
CA SER A 257 -20.66 11.12 31.95
C SER A 257 -19.99 11.06 33.32
N CYS A 258 -18.69 11.37 33.41
CA CYS A 258 -17.94 11.19 34.66
C CYS A 258 -17.64 12.48 35.43
N LEU A 259 -17.71 13.63 34.75
CA LEU A 259 -17.46 14.98 35.28
C LEU A 259 -16.04 15.24 35.81
N GLU A 260 -15.14 14.25 35.79
CA GLU A 260 -13.82 14.31 36.45
C GLU A 260 -12.65 14.66 35.53
N SER A 261 -12.72 14.29 34.24
CA SER A 261 -11.61 14.45 33.29
C SER A 261 -12.12 14.92 31.95
N LYS A 262 -11.24 15.56 31.17
CA LYS A 262 -11.55 15.96 29.79
C LYS A 262 -11.94 14.74 28.96
N GLU A 263 -12.82 14.98 27.99
CA GLU A 263 -13.28 13.93 27.10
C GLU A 263 -12.54 14.00 25.75
N ASP A 264 -11.35 13.42 25.75
CA ASP A 264 -10.61 13.12 24.52
C ASP A 264 -11.00 11.74 23.96
N PHE A 265 -10.34 11.34 22.87
CA PHE A 265 -10.62 10.06 22.22
C PHE A 265 -10.37 8.86 23.14
N MET A 266 -9.31 8.87 23.95
CA MET A 266 -8.97 7.76 24.84
C MET A 266 -9.86 7.72 26.08
N HIS A 267 -10.34 8.87 26.53
CA HIS A 267 -11.32 8.94 27.61
C HIS A 267 -12.57 8.10 27.29
N LEU A 268 -12.97 7.94 26.02
CA LEU A 268 -14.10 7.08 25.64
C LEU A 268 -13.95 5.63 26.13
N PHE A 269 -12.71 5.14 26.22
CA PHE A 269 -12.38 3.77 26.64
C PHE A 269 -12.04 3.67 28.13
N MET A 270 -11.55 4.76 28.71
CA MET A 270 -11.07 4.80 30.11
C MET A 270 -12.06 5.43 31.10
N CYS A 271 -13.14 6.06 30.61
CA CYS A 271 -14.12 6.76 31.43
C CYS A 271 -14.63 5.89 32.59
N LYS A 272 -14.53 6.37 33.84
CA LYS A 272 -14.93 5.60 35.04
C LYS A 272 -16.35 5.06 34.99
N CYS A 273 -17.29 5.81 34.41
CA CYS A 273 -18.70 5.42 34.30
C CYS A 273 -18.92 4.27 33.31
N ARG A 274 -17.95 3.99 32.44
CA ARG A 274 -18.05 3.07 31.32
C ARG A 274 -16.96 1.99 31.31
N ARG A 275 -15.95 2.11 32.18
CA ARG A 275 -14.78 1.23 32.23
C ARG A 275 -15.16 -0.25 32.39
N VAL A 276 -16.18 -0.56 33.19
CA VAL A 276 -16.62 -1.95 33.42
C VAL A 276 -17.19 -2.55 32.14
N ALA A 277 -18.11 -1.84 31.48
CA ALA A 277 -18.65 -2.25 30.19
C ALA A 277 -17.55 -2.36 29.13
N MET A 278 -16.61 -1.41 29.09
CA MET A 278 -15.49 -1.44 28.14
C MET A 278 -14.57 -2.64 28.37
N LYS A 279 -14.24 -2.95 29.63
CA LYS A 279 -13.43 -4.12 29.98
C LYS A 279 -14.11 -5.41 29.56
N GLN A 280 -15.43 -5.54 29.76
CA GLN A 280 -16.20 -6.68 29.26
C GLN A 280 -16.19 -6.78 27.72
N ILE A 281 -16.28 -5.66 27.01
CA ILE A 281 -16.21 -5.64 25.54
C ILE A 281 -14.83 -6.12 25.07
N LEU A 282 -13.75 -5.64 25.69
CA LEU A 282 -12.38 -6.02 25.34
C LEU A 282 -12.12 -7.50 25.65
N LEU A 283 -12.53 -7.99 26.82
CA LEU A 283 -12.44 -9.41 27.17
C LEU A 283 -13.22 -10.28 26.18
N SER A 284 -14.43 -9.87 25.81
CA SER A 284 -15.21 -10.59 24.80
C SER A 284 -14.57 -10.58 23.42
N TYR A 285 -13.86 -9.49 23.05
CA TYR A 285 -13.12 -9.39 21.80
C TYR A 285 -11.93 -10.35 21.79
N GLN A 286 -11.14 -10.35 22.87
CA GLN A 286 -10.02 -11.27 23.06
C GLN A 286 -10.48 -12.74 23.04
N GLN A 287 -11.56 -13.07 23.76
CA GLN A 287 -12.08 -14.44 23.82
C GLN A 287 -12.58 -14.94 22.47
N HIS A 288 -13.28 -14.11 21.68
CA HIS A 288 -13.75 -14.53 20.37
C HIS A 288 -12.57 -14.84 19.43
N PHE A 289 -11.50 -14.06 19.52
CA PHE A 289 -10.27 -14.34 18.77
C PHE A 289 -9.62 -15.66 19.21
N ILE A 290 -9.50 -15.90 20.52
CA ILE A 290 -8.99 -17.16 21.07
C ILE A 290 -9.82 -18.35 20.58
N ASN A 291 -11.15 -18.26 20.61
CA ASN A 291 -12.02 -19.32 20.11
C ASN A 291 -11.77 -19.62 18.63
N LYS A 292 -11.56 -18.59 17.79
CA LYS A 292 -11.24 -18.79 16.37
C LYS A 292 -9.84 -19.37 16.12
N LEU A 293 -8.87 -19.06 16.98
CA LEU A 293 -7.57 -19.74 16.95
C LEU A 293 -7.68 -21.21 17.38
N GLN A 294 -8.53 -21.52 18.37
CA GLN A 294 -8.81 -22.89 18.79
C GLN A 294 -9.46 -23.69 17.66
N GLU A 295 -10.55 -23.17 17.08
CA GLU A 295 -11.21 -23.79 15.93
C GLU A 295 -10.24 -24.04 14.77
N ALA A 296 -9.35 -23.09 14.48
CA ALA A 296 -8.34 -23.25 13.44
C ALA A 296 -7.31 -24.34 13.76
N GLY A 297 -6.86 -24.45 15.02
CA GLY A 297 -5.96 -25.49 15.48
C GLY A 297 -6.60 -26.89 15.44
N ASP A 298 -7.85 -26.99 15.88
CA ASP A 298 -8.63 -28.23 15.89
C ASP A 298 -8.80 -28.80 14.47
N LEU A 299 -9.06 -27.93 13.48
CA LEU A 299 -9.22 -28.32 12.06
C LEU A 299 -7.98 -28.96 11.44
N ILE A 300 -6.78 -28.63 11.94
CA ILE A 300 -5.52 -29.18 11.43
C ILE A 300 -4.82 -30.10 12.46
N HIS A 301 -5.53 -30.48 13.53
CA HIS A 301 -5.01 -31.30 14.63
C HIS A 301 -3.71 -30.76 15.24
N LYS A 302 -3.59 -29.43 15.37
CA LYS A 302 -2.42 -28.74 15.94
C LYS A 302 -2.82 -27.98 17.19
N ASP A 303 -2.12 -28.22 18.31
CA ASP A 303 -2.36 -27.49 19.56
C ASP A 303 -2.02 -25.98 19.41
N PRO A 304 -3.00 -25.07 19.53
CA PRO A 304 -2.79 -23.64 19.37
C PRO A 304 -2.34 -22.95 20.68
N SER A 305 -2.09 -23.69 21.77
CA SER A 305 -1.80 -23.13 23.10
C SER A 305 -0.64 -22.13 23.12
N LEU A 306 0.46 -22.41 22.43
CA LEU A 306 1.60 -21.48 22.33
C LEU A 306 1.23 -20.18 21.61
N ILE A 307 0.46 -20.27 20.52
CA ILE A 307 -0.02 -19.11 19.75
C ILE A 307 -0.97 -18.27 20.61
N ILE A 308 -1.88 -18.93 21.32
CA ILE A 308 -2.83 -18.27 22.24
C ILE A 308 -2.09 -17.53 23.36
N ASN A 309 -1.01 -18.11 23.89
CA ASN A 309 -0.21 -17.44 24.93
C ASN A 309 0.50 -16.20 24.39
N LYS A 310 1.12 -16.28 23.20
CA LYS A 310 1.70 -15.11 22.50
C LYS A 310 0.65 -14.03 22.22
N PHE A 311 -0.53 -14.44 21.77
CA PHE A 311 -1.65 -13.53 21.52
C PHE A 311 -2.09 -12.80 22.80
N LYS A 312 -2.23 -13.52 23.91
CA LYS A 312 -2.60 -12.95 25.22
C LYS A 312 -1.54 -11.99 25.77
N SER A 313 -0.27 -12.21 25.45
CA SER A 313 0.83 -11.34 25.90
C SER A 313 0.97 -10.04 25.09
N LEU A 314 0.20 -9.86 24.01
CA LEU A 314 0.26 -8.63 23.23
C LEU A 314 -0.10 -7.39 24.08
N PRO A 315 0.59 -6.25 23.87
CA PRO A 315 0.42 -5.07 24.72
C PRO A 315 -0.93 -4.35 24.52
N CYS A 316 -1.72 -4.69 23.49
CA CYS A 316 -2.95 -3.97 23.17
C CYS A 316 -4.17 -4.29 24.06
N TRP A 317 -4.06 -5.25 24.97
CA TRP A 317 -5.18 -5.72 25.81
C TRP A 317 -5.45 -4.89 27.07
N SER A 318 -4.75 -3.77 27.27
CA SER A 318 -4.95 -2.89 28.42
C SER A 318 -5.08 -1.43 28.01
N PHE A 319 -6.17 -0.77 28.39
CA PHE A 319 -6.33 0.67 28.13
C PHE A 319 -5.58 1.48 29.18
N SER A 320 -4.70 2.38 28.74
CA SER A 320 -4.07 3.40 29.58
C SER A 320 -3.81 4.68 28.77
N SER A 321 -3.53 5.77 29.47
CA SER A 321 -3.17 7.07 28.89
C SER A 321 -1.75 7.12 28.32
N SER A 322 -1.08 5.98 28.20
CA SER A 322 0.25 5.83 27.57
C SER A 322 0.36 4.62 26.65
N ASN A 323 -0.68 3.77 26.57
CA ASN A 323 -0.63 2.54 25.79
C ASN A 323 -1.07 2.77 24.33
N TRP A 324 -0.08 3.06 23.48
CA TRP A 324 -0.26 3.22 22.04
C TRP A 324 -0.71 1.95 21.31
N ALA A 325 -0.42 0.76 21.83
CA ALA A 325 -0.88 -0.50 21.22
C ALA A 325 -2.41 -0.65 21.35
N SER A 326 -2.95 -0.35 22.53
CA SER A 326 -4.40 -0.34 22.77
C SER A 326 -5.09 0.76 21.95
N TYR A 327 -4.42 1.92 21.80
CA TYR A 327 -4.86 3.03 20.96
C TYR A 327 -4.99 2.63 19.48
N SER A 328 -3.96 1.96 18.96
CA SER A 328 -3.94 1.42 17.59
C SER A 328 -5.10 0.46 17.36
N LEU A 329 -5.30 -0.47 18.31
CA LEU A 329 -6.34 -1.49 18.23
C LEU A 329 -7.72 -0.85 18.09
N VAL A 330 -8.05 0.14 18.91
CA VAL A 330 -9.38 0.77 18.89
C VAL A 330 -9.62 1.68 17.69
N ARG A 331 -8.54 2.22 17.10
CA ARG A 331 -8.62 2.93 15.81
C ARG A 331 -8.79 1.99 14.62
N GLY A 332 -8.72 0.67 14.84
CA GLY A 332 -8.79 -0.34 13.78
C GLY A 332 -7.45 -0.54 13.05
N CYS A 333 -6.35 -0.01 13.59
CA CYS A 333 -4.99 -0.27 13.10
C CYS A 333 -4.46 -1.55 13.76
N LEU A 334 -4.66 -2.68 13.08
CA LEU A 334 -4.43 -4.01 13.64
C LEU A 334 -2.98 -4.49 13.42
N PRO A 335 -2.40 -5.26 14.35
CA PRO A 335 -1.03 -5.74 14.22
C PRO A 335 -0.93 -6.92 13.22
N LYS A 336 0.23 -7.04 12.57
CA LYS A 336 0.57 -8.12 11.62
C LYS A 336 0.55 -9.50 12.25
N SER A 337 0.94 -9.57 13.52
CA SER A 337 0.88 -10.79 14.33
C SER A 337 -0.51 -11.42 14.36
N PHE A 338 -1.59 -10.64 14.26
CA PHE A 338 -2.94 -11.22 14.19
C PHE A 338 -3.13 -12.14 12.98
N VAL A 339 -2.57 -11.79 11.82
CA VAL A 339 -2.66 -12.63 10.62
C VAL A 339 -1.67 -13.79 10.71
N GLU A 340 -0.45 -13.51 11.16
CA GLU A 340 0.62 -14.51 11.29
C GLU A 340 0.19 -15.68 12.19
N TYR A 341 -0.54 -15.42 13.29
CA TYR A 341 -1.08 -16.47 14.15
C TYR A 341 -2.04 -17.43 13.44
N PHE A 342 -2.82 -16.95 12.46
CA PHE A 342 -3.67 -17.81 11.64
C PHE A 342 -2.86 -18.52 10.54
N GLU A 343 -1.87 -17.86 9.96
CA GLU A 343 -0.97 -18.46 8.95
C GLU A 343 -0.14 -19.60 9.57
N GLU A 344 0.30 -19.48 10.82
CA GLU A 344 0.94 -20.56 11.59
C GLU A 344 0.02 -21.78 11.79
N LEU A 345 -1.30 -21.59 11.69
CA LEU A 345 -2.33 -22.64 11.73
C LEU A 345 -2.80 -23.02 10.31
N SER A 346 -1.98 -22.78 9.29
CA SER A 346 -2.26 -23.11 7.88
C SER A 346 -3.50 -22.42 7.31
N VAL A 347 -3.99 -21.34 7.93
CA VAL A 347 -5.11 -20.56 7.41
C VAL A 347 -4.59 -19.54 6.39
N PRO A 348 -5.10 -19.52 5.15
CA PRO A 348 -4.69 -18.54 4.17
C PRO A 348 -4.94 -17.10 4.63
N ARG A 349 -4.00 -16.19 4.35
CA ARG A 349 -4.06 -14.75 4.68
C ARG A 349 -5.43 -14.11 4.45
N ASN A 350 -6.01 -14.30 3.26
CA ASN A 350 -7.31 -13.73 2.90
C ASN A 350 -8.47 -14.26 3.78
N SER A 351 -8.41 -15.52 4.19
CA SER A 351 -9.38 -16.12 5.10
C SER A 351 -9.20 -15.59 6.53
N ALA A 352 -7.95 -15.50 6.99
CA ALA A 352 -7.61 -14.88 8.28
C ALA A 352 -8.12 -13.43 8.35
N MET A 353 -7.87 -12.62 7.32
CA MET A 353 -8.34 -11.23 7.24
C MET A 353 -9.87 -11.12 7.35
N LYS A 354 -10.64 -12.04 6.73
CA LYS A 354 -12.11 -12.11 6.86
C LYS A 354 -12.54 -12.39 8.30
N VAL A 355 -11.94 -13.41 8.93
CA VAL A 355 -12.22 -13.78 10.32
C VAL A 355 -11.92 -12.61 11.24
N ILE A 356 -10.70 -12.08 11.21
CA ILE A 356 -10.27 -10.95 12.07
C ILE A 356 -11.19 -9.74 11.88
N SER A 357 -11.59 -9.45 10.63
CA SER A 357 -12.49 -8.33 10.34
C SER A 357 -13.89 -8.53 10.92
N ALA A 358 -14.43 -9.74 10.86
CA ALA A 358 -15.72 -10.06 11.47
C ALA A 358 -15.67 -9.87 13.00
N ILE A 359 -14.61 -10.37 13.65
CA ILE A 359 -14.40 -10.21 15.10
C ILE A 359 -14.31 -8.73 15.47
N HIS A 360 -13.53 -7.94 14.72
CA HIS A 360 -13.36 -6.52 14.99
C HIS A 360 -14.64 -5.71 14.71
N ASN A 361 -15.39 -6.02 13.65
CA ASN A 361 -16.69 -5.39 13.40
C ASN A 361 -17.67 -5.64 14.57
N HIS A 362 -17.66 -6.84 15.17
CA HIS A 362 -18.44 -7.13 16.38
C HIS A 362 -18.01 -6.28 17.58
N PHE A 363 -16.70 -6.09 17.78
CA PHE A 363 -16.16 -5.18 18.79
C PHE A 363 -16.68 -3.75 18.58
N ILE A 364 -16.58 -3.21 17.36
CA ILE A 364 -17.07 -1.87 17.02
C ILE A 364 -18.59 -1.74 17.25
N GLN A 365 -19.38 -2.77 16.92
CA GLN A 365 -20.82 -2.78 17.18
C GLN A 365 -21.13 -2.77 18.68
N LYS A 366 -20.46 -3.60 19.48
CA LYS A 366 -20.61 -3.63 20.94
C LYS A 366 -20.21 -2.29 21.56
N PHE A 367 -19.10 -1.71 21.13
CA PHE A 367 -18.70 -0.37 21.54
C PHE A 367 -19.77 0.66 21.20
N ARG A 368 -20.27 0.67 19.95
CA ARG A 368 -21.28 1.62 19.52
C ARG A 368 -22.54 1.55 20.39
N LYS A 369 -23.02 0.33 20.65
CA LYS A 369 -24.24 0.10 21.42
C LYS A 369 -24.09 0.41 22.91
N ARG A 370 -23.02 -0.08 23.55
CA ARG A 370 -22.87 -0.05 25.00
C ARG A 370 -22.11 1.17 25.51
N ILE A 371 -21.29 1.81 24.67
CA ILE A 371 -20.48 2.97 25.05
C ILE A 371 -20.95 4.19 24.28
N TRP A 372 -20.81 4.21 22.95
CA TRP A 372 -21.00 5.43 22.17
C TRP A 372 -22.40 6.04 22.28
N ILE A 373 -23.45 5.21 22.17
CA ILE A 373 -24.85 5.68 22.24
C ILE A 373 -25.16 6.29 23.62
N LEU A 374 -24.81 5.58 24.70
CA LEU A 374 -25.00 6.10 26.05
C LEU A 374 -24.22 7.41 26.27
N ARG A 375 -23.01 7.54 25.69
CA ARG A 375 -22.20 8.77 25.84
C ARG A 375 -22.82 9.92 25.09
N SER A 376 -23.33 9.63 23.90
CA SER A 376 -24.02 10.61 23.07
C SER A 376 -25.30 11.10 23.73
N TYR A 377 -26.00 10.23 24.46
CA TYR A 377 -27.16 10.59 25.27
C TYR A 377 -26.82 11.55 26.42
N ASP A 378 -25.80 11.25 27.23
CA ASP A 378 -25.36 12.14 28.31
C ASP A 378 -24.93 13.51 27.78
N LYS A 379 -24.21 13.51 26.65
CA LYS A 379 -23.84 14.75 25.94
C LYS A 379 -25.07 15.51 25.48
N SER A 380 -26.07 14.84 24.89
CA SER A 380 -27.30 15.48 24.40
C SER A 380 -28.05 16.14 25.55
N LYS A 381 -28.22 15.45 26.68
CA LYS A 381 -28.85 16.03 27.89
C LYS A 381 -28.19 17.33 28.32
N TRP A 382 -26.86 17.35 28.30
CA TRP A 382 -26.10 18.55 28.63
C TRP A 382 -26.25 19.63 27.55
N GLU A 383 -26.22 19.27 26.26
CA GLU A 383 -26.45 20.22 25.16
C GLU A 383 -27.84 20.88 25.28
N ASP A 384 -28.87 20.11 25.65
CA ASP A 384 -30.23 20.60 25.86
C ASP A 384 -30.27 21.58 27.05
N ALA A 385 -29.61 21.25 28.17
CA ALA A 385 -29.52 22.13 29.34
C ALA A 385 -28.78 23.45 29.05
N MET A 386 -27.86 23.45 28.08
CA MET A 386 -27.10 24.63 27.65
C MET A 386 -27.71 25.32 26.43
N ASN A 387 -28.92 24.93 26.00
CA ASN A 387 -29.61 25.45 24.81
C ASN A 387 -28.82 25.33 23.49
N ILE A 388 -27.92 24.33 23.38
CA ILE A 388 -27.12 24.06 22.18
C ILE A 388 -27.93 23.24 21.17
N THR A 389 -28.74 23.94 20.38
CA THR A 389 -29.61 23.33 19.37
C THR A 389 -28.88 22.81 18.13
N GLN A 390 -29.51 21.91 17.37
CA GLN A 390 -28.98 21.43 16.09
C GLN A 390 -28.79 22.57 15.06
N LYS A 391 -29.67 23.57 15.08
CA LYS A 391 -29.56 24.76 14.22
C LYS A 391 -28.27 25.53 14.50
N LEU A 392 -27.92 25.71 15.78
CA LEU A 392 -26.66 26.35 16.16
C LEU A 392 -25.46 25.55 15.65
N LYS A 393 -25.45 24.22 15.84
CA LYS A 393 -24.35 23.34 15.39
C LYS A 393 -24.11 23.37 13.88
N LEU A 394 -25.16 23.60 13.07
CA LEU A 394 -25.09 23.66 11.60
C LEU A 394 -24.84 25.07 11.06
N SER A 395 -25.14 26.12 11.84
CA SER A 395 -24.92 27.52 11.42
C SER A 395 -23.43 27.82 11.24
N ARG A 396 -23.08 28.67 10.27
CA ARG A 396 -21.72 29.18 10.14
C ARG A 396 -21.45 30.20 11.25
N PRO A 397 -20.36 30.09 12.00
CA PRO A 397 -20.01 31.11 12.97
C PRO A 397 -19.64 32.41 12.23
N SER A 398 -20.38 33.47 12.46
CA SER A 398 -20.03 34.82 12.00
C SER A 398 -18.89 35.37 12.86
N ASN A 399 -17.79 35.77 12.25
CA ASN A 399 -16.71 36.58 12.85
C ASN A 399 -15.83 35.93 13.95
N LEU A 400 -15.70 34.60 14.00
CA LEU A 400 -14.71 34.00 14.91
C LEU A 400 -13.28 34.15 14.34
N PRO A 401 -12.29 34.61 15.12
CA PRO A 401 -10.89 34.48 14.74
C PRO A 401 -10.55 32.99 14.52
N LYS A 402 -9.59 32.71 13.63
CA LYS A 402 -9.05 31.33 13.46
C LYS A 402 -8.70 30.79 14.84
N SER A 403 -9.43 29.76 15.28
CA SER A 403 -9.35 29.22 16.64
C SER A 403 -7.89 29.06 17.08
N SER A 404 -7.52 29.75 18.16
CA SER A 404 -6.23 29.60 18.87
C SER A 404 -6.21 28.36 19.77
N TYR A 405 -7.27 27.55 19.76
CA TYR A 405 -7.36 26.33 20.57
C TYR A 405 -6.32 25.31 20.07
N LEU A 406 -5.20 25.24 20.79
CA LEU A 406 -4.17 24.25 20.53
C LEU A 406 -4.73 22.85 20.83
N PRO A 407 -4.69 21.93 19.85
CA PRO A 407 -5.27 20.62 20.02
C PRO A 407 -4.55 19.83 21.12
N PHE A 408 -5.27 19.46 22.18
CA PHE A 408 -4.76 18.49 23.16
C PHE A 408 -4.70 17.09 22.53
N SER A 409 -3.52 16.48 22.47
CA SER A 409 -3.35 15.09 22.01
C SER A 409 -3.79 14.12 23.11
N SER A 410 -4.60 13.10 22.79
CA SER A 410 -5.10 12.09 23.74
C SER A 410 -3.98 11.36 24.50
N LEU A 411 -2.79 11.33 23.90
CA LEU A 411 -1.58 10.71 24.40
C LEU A 411 -0.42 11.71 24.21
N PRO A 412 0.60 11.71 25.10
CA PRO A 412 1.70 12.68 25.04
C PRO A 412 2.39 12.63 23.66
N PRO A 413 2.71 13.77 23.05
CA PRO A 413 3.39 13.78 21.75
C PRO A 413 4.71 12.99 21.86
N PRO A 414 5.07 12.17 20.86
CA PRO A 414 6.35 11.49 20.88
C PRO A 414 7.48 12.49 21.05
N THR A 415 8.35 12.27 22.05
CA THR A 415 9.62 12.96 22.22
C THR A 415 10.62 12.39 21.21
N LEU A 416 10.37 12.61 19.92
CA LEU A 416 11.28 12.21 18.85
C LEU A 416 11.53 13.44 17.98
N SER A 417 12.82 13.77 17.86
CA SER A 417 13.33 14.79 16.95
C SER A 417 12.81 14.54 15.53
N ASP A 418 12.37 15.58 14.84
CA ASP A 418 11.96 15.54 13.43
C ASP A 418 13.05 14.93 12.52
N THR A 419 14.32 14.93 12.97
CA THR A 419 15.46 14.33 12.26
C THR A 419 15.34 12.82 12.00
N ALA A 420 14.55 12.07 12.78
CA ALA A 420 14.31 10.64 12.49
C ALA A 420 13.29 10.42 11.35
N ARG A 421 12.54 11.46 10.95
CA ARG A 421 11.58 11.42 9.83
C ARG A 421 12.23 11.84 8.50
N ASP A 422 13.39 12.51 8.57
CA ASP A 422 14.17 12.99 7.42
C ASP A 422 15.13 11.93 6.86
N SER A 423 14.78 10.64 6.93
CA SER A 423 15.45 9.73 6.01
C SER A 423 14.98 10.12 4.61
N ASP A 424 15.86 10.81 3.88
CA ASP A 424 15.84 11.10 2.43
C ASP A 424 15.77 9.81 1.59
N ILE A 425 14.87 8.90 1.94
CA ILE A 425 14.55 7.73 1.16
C ILE A 425 13.66 8.24 0.06
N ASP A 426 14.28 8.61 -1.06
CA ASP A 426 13.58 8.85 -2.29
C ASP A 426 12.98 7.52 -2.77
N TYR A 427 11.77 7.23 -2.29
CA TYR A 427 11.04 6.01 -2.56
C TYR A 427 10.80 5.80 -4.05
N LEU A 428 10.65 6.88 -4.82
CA LEU A 428 10.53 6.79 -6.27
C LEU A 428 11.86 6.34 -6.87
N LYS A 429 12.98 6.98 -6.51
CA LYS A 429 14.33 6.57 -6.92
C LYS A 429 14.63 5.11 -6.56
N ASN A 430 14.30 4.68 -5.35
CA ASN A 430 14.52 3.29 -4.92
C ASN A 430 13.64 2.29 -5.69
N SER A 431 12.40 2.67 -6.01
CA SER A 431 11.54 1.86 -6.87
C SER A 431 12.10 1.75 -8.29
N MET A 432 12.63 2.85 -8.83
CA MET A 432 13.30 2.88 -10.12
C MET A 432 14.60 2.07 -10.13
N LYS A 433 15.41 2.11 -9.08
CA LYS A 433 16.72 1.44 -9.02
C LYS A 433 16.59 -0.06 -8.72
N TYR A 434 15.78 -0.41 -7.73
CA TYR A 434 15.75 -1.76 -7.16
C TYR A 434 14.50 -2.55 -7.53
N GLY A 435 13.53 -1.94 -8.24
CA GLY A 435 12.25 -2.57 -8.57
C GLY A 435 11.38 -2.91 -7.37
N LEU A 436 11.78 -2.45 -6.18
CA LEU A 436 10.99 -2.58 -4.97
C LEU A 436 9.79 -1.63 -5.14
N PRO A 437 8.54 -2.14 -5.09
CA PRO A 437 7.41 -1.24 -5.04
C PRO A 437 7.56 -0.42 -3.76
N TRP A 438 7.65 0.91 -3.87
CA TRP A 438 7.38 1.79 -2.73
C TRP A 438 6.04 1.38 -2.08
N PHE A 439 5.13 0.83 -2.88
CA PHE A 439 3.75 0.43 -2.63
C PHE A 439 3.48 -0.64 -1.54
N ASN A 440 4.47 -1.40 -1.05
CA ASN A 440 4.19 -2.78 -0.64
C ASN A 440 3.11 -3.03 0.42
N HIS A 441 2.86 -2.16 1.43
CA HIS A 441 1.68 -2.36 2.31
C HIS A 441 1.06 -1.06 2.82
N TYR A 442 1.89 -0.13 3.29
CA TYR A 442 1.46 1.14 3.86
C TYR A 442 0.78 2.05 2.83
N LEU A 443 1.33 2.09 1.62
CA LEU A 443 0.90 2.99 0.54
C LEU A 443 -0.26 2.45 -0.28
N GLY A 444 -0.39 1.12 -0.44
CA GLY A 444 -1.60 0.52 -1.03
C GLY A 444 -2.86 0.87 -0.24
N PHE A 445 -2.81 0.77 1.10
CA PHE A 445 -3.87 1.25 1.99
C PHE A 445 -4.21 2.72 1.72
N MET A 446 -3.20 3.59 1.69
CA MET A 446 -3.42 5.05 1.63
C MET A 446 -3.76 5.58 0.24
N GLY A 447 -3.28 4.96 -0.83
CA GLY A 447 -3.72 5.26 -2.19
C GLY A 447 -5.21 4.95 -2.34
N ARG A 448 -5.67 3.84 -1.77
CA ARG A 448 -7.09 3.48 -1.74
C ARG A 448 -7.89 4.41 -0.82
N LEU A 449 -7.34 4.81 0.34
CA LEU A 449 -7.95 5.78 1.25
C LEU A 449 -8.14 7.14 0.58
N THR A 450 -7.08 7.64 -0.07
CA THR A 450 -7.08 8.93 -0.75
C THR A 450 -8.12 8.94 -1.85
N VAL A 451 -8.14 7.95 -2.75
CA VAL A 451 -9.18 7.85 -3.79
C VAL A 451 -10.60 7.87 -3.18
N GLN A 452 -10.82 7.20 -2.06
CA GLN A 452 -12.12 7.24 -1.38
C GLN A 452 -12.45 8.61 -0.76
N LEU A 453 -11.48 9.26 -0.11
CA LEU A 453 -11.65 10.59 0.46
C LEU A 453 -11.85 11.63 -0.63
N THR A 454 -11.05 11.65 -1.69
CA THR A 454 -11.23 12.56 -2.81
C THR A 454 -12.60 12.35 -3.45
N ASN A 455 -13.03 11.10 -3.69
CA ASN A 455 -14.35 10.82 -4.25
C ASN A 455 -15.52 11.16 -3.30
N SER A 456 -15.32 11.14 -1.97
CA SER A 456 -16.35 11.55 -1.02
C SER A 456 -16.45 13.07 -0.88
N PHE A 457 -15.33 13.80 -1.06
CA PHE A 457 -15.33 15.27 -1.14
C PHE A 457 -15.78 15.79 -2.51
N SER A 458 -15.55 15.05 -3.61
CA SER A 458 -16.05 15.38 -4.96
C SER A 458 -17.56 15.23 -5.13
N ARG A 459 -18.28 14.72 -4.11
CA ARG A 459 -19.76 14.66 -4.08
C ARG A 459 -20.42 15.82 -3.34
N VAL A 460 -19.70 16.92 -3.10
CA VAL A 460 -20.36 18.21 -2.88
C VAL A 460 -20.77 18.78 -4.23
N VAL A 461 -21.91 18.29 -4.72
CA VAL A 461 -22.61 18.94 -5.83
C VAL A 461 -23.13 20.26 -5.29
N TYR A 462 -22.45 21.36 -5.61
CA TYR A 462 -23.09 22.67 -5.56
C TYR A 462 -24.20 22.65 -6.60
N ARG A 463 -25.44 22.51 -6.13
CA ARG A 463 -26.60 22.95 -6.92
C ARG A 463 -26.69 24.45 -6.72
N PHE A 464 -26.58 25.19 -7.82
CA PHE A 464 -27.02 26.59 -7.87
C PHE A 464 -28.53 26.66 -7.69
#